data_AF-A0A7C9RD63-F1
#
_entry.id   AF-A0A7C9RD63-F1
#
_cell.length_a   1.000
_cell.length_b   1.000
_cell.length_c   1.000
_cell.angle_alpha   90.00
_cell.angle_beta   90.00
_cell.angle_gamma   90.00
#
_symmetry.space_group_name_H-M   'P 1'
#
loop_
_entity.id
_entity.type
_entity.pdbx_description
1 polymer ?
#
loop_
_entity_poly.entity_id
_entity_poly.type
_entity_poly.pdbx_seq_one_letter_code
_entity_poly.pdbx_strand_id
1 'polypeptide(L)' 'PELNGLFGRHSGSVAGYNYSDANKNSGITWDEAVFAEYIKDPKAKIPGTKMAFAGIKKDDEIKDLTAYLKQFGADGKKK' A
#
# COMPACT_ATOMS: atom_id res chain seq x y z
N PRO A 1 7.03 -5.47 -2.05
CA PRO A 1 6.74 -6.38 -0.92
C PRO A 1 5.43 -7.13 -1.16
N GLU A 2 5.17 -8.19 -0.40
CA GLU A 2 3.88 -8.87 -0.43
C GLU A 2 2.76 -7.97 0.15
N LEU A 3 1.57 -8.06 -0.45
CA LEU A 3 0.41 -7.22 -0.12
C LEU A 3 -0.66 -7.94 0.73
N ASN A 4 -0.40 -9.19 1.10
CA ASN A 4 -1.26 -9.94 2.02
C ASN A 4 -1.34 -9.24 3.38
N GLY A 5 -2.56 -9.14 3.93
CA GLY A 5 -2.82 -8.46 5.20
C GLY A 5 -2.36 -7.00 5.22
N LEU A 6 -2.50 -6.26 4.12
CA LEU A 6 -2.02 -4.88 4.00
C LEU A 6 -2.67 -3.93 5.01
N PHE A 7 -4.00 -3.96 5.14
CA PHE A 7 -4.74 -2.99 5.93
C PHE A 7 -4.57 -3.24 7.44
N GLY A 8 -4.20 -2.19 8.18
CA GLY A 8 -3.79 -2.21 9.58
C GLY A 8 -2.28 -2.37 9.79
N ARG A 9 -1.51 -2.67 8.74
CA ARG A 9 -0.05 -2.87 8.82
C ARG A 9 0.70 -1.54 8.69
N HIS A 10 1.81 -1.40 9.42
CA HIS A 10 2.73 -0.27 9.23
C HIS A 10 3.49 -0.34 7.90
N SER A 11 3.78 0.82 7.30
CA SER A 11 4.66 0.94 6.13
C SER A 11 6.04 0.34 6.39
N GLY A 12 6.67 -0.21 5.35
CA GLY A 12 8.06 -0.69 5.47
C GLY A 12 8.29 -1.91 6.37
N SER A 13 7.23 -2.58 6.84
CA SER A 13 7.34 -3.61 7.90
C SER A 13 7.46 -5.06 7.42
N VAL A 14 7.29 -5.34 6.12
CA VAL A 14 7.39 -6.72 5.61
C VAL A 14 8.83 -7.20 5.64
N ALA A 15 9.08 -8.29 6.36
CA ALA A 15 10.39 -8.91 6.43
C ALA A 15 10.89 -9.36 5.05
N GLY A 16 12.20 -9.29 4.83
CA GLY A 16 12.85 -9.75 3.58
C GLY A 16 12.70 -8.80 2.39
N TYR A 17 11.93 -7.72 2.47
CA TYR A 17 11.86 -6.72 1.41
C TYR A 17 12.72 -5.48 1.70
N ASN A 18 13.59 -5.11 0.76
CA ASN A 18 14.44 -3.94 0.91
C ASN A 18 13.73 -2.64 0.49
N TYR A 19 12.95 -2.08 1.42
CA TYR A 19 12.25 -0.81 1.23
C TYR A 19 13.19 0.38 0.99
N SER A 20 12.63 1.49 0.50
CA SER A 20 13.28 2.80 0.54
C SER A 20 13.26 3.34 1.97
N ASP A 21 14.23 4.19 2.32
CA ASP A 21 14.22 4.88 3.62
C ASP A 21 12.97 5.76 3.76
N ALA A 22 12.52 6.37 2.66
CA ALA A 22 11.26 7.11 2.59
C ALA A 22 10.05 6.27 3.01
N ASN A 23 9.91 5.02 2.52
CA ASN A 23 8.78 4.18 2.89
C ASN A 23 8.90 3.64 4.32
N LYS A 24 10.11 3.20 4.74
CA LYS A 24 10.37 2.70 6.10
C LYS A 24 10.04 3.76 7.16
N ASN A 25 10.43 5.00 6.90
CA ASN A 25 10.32 6.09 7.87
C ASN A 25 9.07 6.94 7.66
N SER A 26 8.14 6.55 6.77
CA SER A 26 6.95 7.35 6.46
C SER A 26 5.95 7.45 7.63
N GLY A 27 6.03 6.57 8.62
CA GLY A 27 5.11 6.54 9.76
C GLY A 27 3.68 6.15 9.37
N ILE A 28 3.45 5.71 8.13
CA ILE A 28 2.13 5.40 7.62
C ILE A 28 1.65 4.08 8.21
N THR A 29 0.40 4.07 8.65
CA THR A 29 -0.38 2.84 8.83
C THR A 29 -1.32 2.72 7.65
N TRP A 30 -1.34 1.56 7.00
CA TRP A 30 -2.18 1.36 5.83
C TRP A 30 -3.64 1.20 6.25
N ASP A 31 -4.45 2.23 6.06
CA ASP A 31 -5.90 2.11 6.05
C ASP A 31 -6.44 2.36 4.62
N GLU A 32 -7.75 2.26 4.44
CA GLU A 32 -8.39 2.41 3.13
C GLU A 32 -8.23 3.82 2.56
N ALA A 33 -8.33 4.85 3.40
CA ALA A 33 -8.23 6.24 2.96
C ALA A 33 -6.79 6.58 2.57
N VAL A 34 -5.83 6.21 3.40
CA VAL A 34 -4.41 6.42 3.16
C VAL A 34 -3.93 5.63 1.95
N PHE A 35 -4.41 4.38 1.78
CA PHE A 35 -4.12 3.60 0.58
C PHE A 35 -4.71 4.24 -0.67
N ALA A 36 -5.95 4.71 -0.62
CA ALA A 36 -6.60 5.37 -1.75
C ALA A 36 -5.85 6.64 -2.18
N GLU A 37 -5.38 7.45 -1.23
CA GLU A 37 -4.53 8.60 -1.53
C GLU A 37 -3.16 8.20 -2.09
N TYR A 38 -2.52 7.21 -1.47
CA TYR A 38 -1.21 6.73 -1.91
C TYR A 38 -1.23 6.17 -3.33
N ILE A 39 -2.22 5.34 -3.66
CA ILE A 39 -2.26 4.69 -4.96
C ILE A 39 -2.63 5.66 -6.09
N LYS A 40 -3.21 6.84 -5.78
CA LYS A 40 -3.44 7.91 -6.77
C LYS A 40 -2.15 8.54 -7.27
N ASP A 41 -1.18 8.73 -6.37
CA ASP A 41 0.14 9.24 -6.68
C ASP A 41 1.16 8.82 -5.59
N PRO A 42 1.81 7.66 -5.78
CA PRO A 42 2.74 7.11 -4.79
C PRO A 42 3.92 8.04 -4.50
N LYS A 43 4.42 8.75 -5.51
CA LYS A 43 5.57 9.66 -5.36
C LYS A 43 5.18 10.93 -4.61
N ALA A 44 3.97 11.44 -4.83
CA ALA A 44 3.47 12.59 -4.06
C ALA A 44 3.25 12.23 -2.59
N LYS A 45 2.67 11.05 -2.31
CA LYS A 45 2.37 10.64 -0.93
C LYS A 45 3.59 10.16 -0.15
N ILE A 46 4.53 9.47 -0.79
CA ILE A 46 5.82 9.05 -0.19
C ILE A 46 6.97 9.49 -1.11
N PRO A 47 7.43 10.75 -1.00
CA PRO A 47 8.54 11.27 -1.78
C PRO A 47 9.81 10.43 -1.56
N GLY A 48 10.44 9.98 -2.65
CA GLY A 48 11.61 9.09 -2.59
C GLY A 48 11.27 7.60 -2.45
N THR A 49 9.99 7.22 -2.56
CA THR A 49 9.62 5.81 -2.67
C THR A 49 10.25 5.16 -3.91
N LYS A 50 10.69 3.90 -3.78
CA LYS A 50 11.18 3.07 -4.89
C LYS A 50 10.05 2.59 -5.82
N MET A 51 8.79 2.80 -5.44
CA MET A 51 7.64 2.40 -6.26
C MET A 51 7.47 3.36 -7.44
N ALA A 52 8.05 3.02 -8.59
CA ALA A 52 7.91 3.75 -9.83
C ALA A 52 6.57 3.42 -10.52
N PHE A 53 5.46 3.86 -9.93
CA PHE A 53 4.12 3.69 -10.46
C PHE A 53 3.44 5.06 -10.62
N ALA A 54 2.78 5.29 -11.76
CA ALA A 54 2.13 6.57 -12.08
C ALA A 54 0.87 6.84 -11.23
N GLY A 55 0.32 5.79 -10.62
CA GLY A 55 -0.91 5.84 -9.83
C GLY A 55 -2.16 5.50 -10.65
N ILE A 56 -3.24 5.23 -9.93
CA ILE A 56 -4.58 4.99 -10.48
C ILE A 56 -5.40 6.26 -10.26
N LYS A 57 -5.95 6.85 -11.33
CA LYS A 57 -6.69 8.12 -11.22
C LYS A 57 -8.20 7.94 -11.02
N LYS A 58 -8.75 6.80 -11.44
CA LYS A 58 -10.20 6.54 -11.34
C LYS A 58 -10.54 6.03 -9.96
N ASP A 59 -11.45 6.71 -9.29
CA ASP A 59 -11.85 6.36 -7.92
C ASP A 59 -12.48 4.97 -7.83
N ASP A 60 -13.22 4.54 -8.85
CA ASP A 60 -13.84 3.22 -8.83
C ASP A 60 -12.82 2.09 -8.98
N GLU A 61 -11.78 2.27 -9.80
CA GLU A 61 -10.67 1.30 -9.89
C GLU A 61 -9.92 1.18 -8.55
N ILE A 62 -9.78 2.29 -7.81
CA ILE A 62 -9.17 2.30 -6.48
C ILE A 62 -10.05 1.56 -5.47
N LYS A 63 -11.36 1.79 -5.49
CA LYS A 63 -12.31 1.09 -4.61
C LYS A 63 -12.28 -0.41 -4.88
N ASP A 64 -12.33 -0.81 -6.15
CA ASP A 64 -12.30 -2.22 -6.55
C ASP A 64 -10.98 -2.89 -6.14
N LEU A 65 -9.85 -2.22 -6.35
CA LEU A 65 -8.54 -2.71 -5.91
C LEU A 65 -8.47 -2.85 -4.39
N THR A 66 -8.97 -1.85 -3.66
CA THR A 66 -9.01 -1.86 -2.20
C THR A 66 -9.86 -3.03 -1.69
N ALA A 67 -11.05 -3.22 -2.29
CA ALA A 67 -11.95 -4.32 -1.96
C ALA A 67 -11.30 -5.69 -2.23
N TYR A 68 -10.62 -5.84 -3.37
CA TYR A 68 -9.88 -7.06 -3.71
C TYR A 68 -8.77 -7.36 -2.69
N LEU A 69 -7.93 -6.38 -2.37
CA LEU A 69 -6.83 -6.56 -1.41
C LEU A 69 -7.34 -6.90 0.00
N LYS A 70 -8.49 -6.35 0.41
CA LYS A 70 -9.10 -6.63 1.72
C LYS A 70 -9.56 -8.08 1.88
N GLN A 71 -9.75 -8.81 0.77
CA GLN A 71 -10.11 -10.23 0.83
C GLN A 71 -9.00 -11.07 1.47
N PHE A 72 -7.74 -10.65 1.43
CA PHE A 72 -6.61 -11.50 1.83
C PHE A 72 -6.12 -11.22 3.25
N GLY A 73 -6.01 -12.28 4.05
CA GLY A 73 -5.32 -12.28 5.35
C GLY A 73 -3.80 -12.20 5.20
N ALA A 74 -3.08 -12.10 6.32
CA ALA A 74 -1.61 -12.07 6.33
C ALA A 74 -0.99 -13.40 5.86
N ASP A 75 -1.74 -14.50 5.93
CA ASP A 75 -1.35 -15.83 5.44
C ASP A 75 -1.70 -16.04 3.95
N GLY A 76 -2.22 -15.01 3.28
CA GLY A 76 -2.61 -15.05 1.87
C GLY A 76 -3.91 -15.81 1.58
N LYS A 77 -4.62 -16.28 2.61
CA LYS A 77 -5.94 -16.89 2.43
C LYS A 77 -7.00 -15.81 2.30
N LYS A 78 -8.04 -16.13 1.52
CA LYS A 78 -9.25 -15.31 1.51
C LYS A 78 -9.97 -15.45 2.85
N LYS A 79 -10.40 -14.31 3.37
CA LYS A 79 -11.28 -14.21 4.53
C LYS A 79 -12.73 -14.51 4.14
#